data_AF-A0A0N1N592-F1
#
_entry.id   AF-A0A0N1N592-F1
#
_cell.length_a   1.000
_cell.length_b   1.000
_cell.length_c   1.000
_cell.angle_alpha   90.00
_cell.angle_beta   90.00
_cell.angle_gamma   90.00
#
_symmetry.space_group_name_H-M   'P 1'
#
loop_
_entity.id
_entity.type
_entity.pdbx_description
1 polymer ?
#
loop_
_entity_poly.entity_id
_entity_poly.type
_entity_poly.pdbx_seq_one_letter_code
_entity_poly.pdbx_strand_id
1 'polypeptide(L)' 'MTSPARDSAAATDETLRQHIHDIRGHLSPAMLRADSLALSKDAHTRQAAQDILAALDAATRELSAMRRLLSARTP' A
#
# COMPACT_ATOMS: atom_id res chain seq x y z
N MET A 1 23.98 -27.97 6.51
CA MET A 1 23.47 -27.16 7.64
C MET A 1 23.07 -25.79 7.10
N THR A 2 21.79 -25.45 7.11
CA THR A 2 21.30 -24.12 6.70
C THR A 2 21.70 -23.10 7.78
N SER A 3 22.10 -21.90 7.33
CA SER A 3 22.61 -20.85 8.22
C SER A 3 21.43 -20.11 8.87
N PRO A 4 21.33 -20.05 10.21
CA PRO A 4 20.18 -19.46 10.92
C PRO A 4 19.94 -17.99 10.56
N ALA A 5 20.98 -17.25 10.17
CA ALA A 5 20.86 -15.86 9.76
C ALA A 5 20.07 -15.68 8.43
N ARG A 6 20.11 -16.67 7.52
CA ARG A 6 19.34 -16.61 6.27
C ARG A 6 17.85 -16.85 6.52
N ASP A 7 17.53 -17.76 7.43
CA ASP A 7 16.15 -18.11 7.77
C ASP A 7 15.45 -16.95 8.51
N SER A 8 16.18 -16.23 9.38
CA SER A 8 15.64 -15.02 10.03
C SER A 8 15.39 -13.85 9.06
N ALA A 9 16.26 -13.65 8.08
CA ALA A 9 16.07 -12.61 7.06
C ALA A 9 14.85 -12.91 6.18
N ALA A 10 14.69 -14.16 5.74
CA ALA A 10 13.53 -14.59 4.96
C ALA A 10 12.21 -14.45 5.73
N ALA A 11 12.20 -14.80 7.03
CA ALA A 11 11.03 -14.60 7.89
C ALA A 11 10.66 -13.12 8.02
N THR A 12 11.65 -12.24 8.17
CA THR A 12 11.45 -10.78 8.26
C THR A 12 10.86 -10.21 6.96
N ASP A 13 11.35 -10.66 5.81
CA ASP A 13 10.85 -10.23 4.50
C ASP A 13 9.41 -10.70 4.24
N GLU A 14 9.03 -11.88 4.72
CA GLU A 14 7.64 -12.36 4.67
C GLU A 14 6.71 -11.53 5.55
N THR A 15 7.08 -11.27 6.81
CA THR A 15 6.29 -10.42 7.71
C THR A 15 6.08 -9.02 7.12
N LEU A 16 7.12 -8.44 6.53
CA LEU A 16 7.01 -7.13 5.89
C LEU A 16 6.12 -7.16 4.64
N ARG A 17 6.18 -8.22 3.83
CA ARG A 17 5.25 -8.42 2.69
C ARG A 17 3.80 -8.52 3.16
N GLN A 18 3.54 -9.21 4.26
CA GLN A 18 2.21 -9.30 4.85
C GLN A 18 1.71 -7.93 5.33
N HIS A 19 2.52 -7.17 6.07
CA HIS A 19 2.14 -5.83 6.50
C HIS A 19 1.85 -4.88 5.34
N ILE A 20 2.64 -4.93 4.26
CA ILE A 20 2.37 -4.15 3.05
C ILE A 20 1.02 -4.53 2.43
N HIS A 21 0.70 -5.83 2.40
CA HIS A 21 -0.60 -6.31 1.93
C HIS A 21 -1.75 -5.78 2.81
N ASP A 22 -1.62 -5.89 4.12
CA ASP A 22 -2.63 -5.45 5.08
C ASP A 22 -2.88 -3.95 5.00
N ILE A 23 -1.81 -3.14 4.90
CA ILE A 23 -1.92 -1.68 4.74
C ILE A 23 -2.70 -1.35 3.47
N ARG A 24 -2.40 -2.00 2.33
CA ARG A 24 -3.18 -1.81 1.10
C ARG A 24 -4.65 -2.24 1.28
N GLY A 25 -4.90 -3.31 2.03
CA GLY A 25 -6.24 -3.73 2.43
C GLY A 25 -6.98 -2.63 3.19
N HIS A 26 -6.34 -1.99 4.17
CA HIS A 26 -6.91 -0.88 4.95
C HIS A 26 -7.14 0.41 4.14
N LEU A 27 -6.32 0.68 3.12
CA LEU A 27 -6.51 1.84 2.25
C LEU A 27 -7.64 1.66 1.23
N SER A 28 -7.98 0.42 0.86
CA SER A 28 -8.96 0.13 -0.19
C SER A 28 -10.37 0.72 0.11
N PRO A 29 -10.92 0.60 1.33
CA PRO A 29 -12.19 1.26 1.68
C PRO A 29 -12.12 2.79 1.61
N ALA A 30 -10.97 3.39 1.94
CA ALA A 30 -10.79 4.84 1.87
C ALA A 30 -10.81 5.32 0.41
N MET A 31 -10.16 4.58 -0.49
CA MET A 31 -10.22 4.87 -1.93
C MET A 31 -11.65 4.81 -2.45
N LEU A 32 -12.39 3.74 -2.16
CA LEU A 32 -13.79 3.60 -2.60
C LEU A 32 -14.70 4.72 -2.09
N ARG A 33 -14.50 5.16 -0.84
CA ARG A 33 -15.25 6.30 -0.28
C ARG A 33 -14.87 7.61 -0.96
N ALA A 34 -13.58 7.84 -1.20
CA ALA A 34 -13.12 9.04 -1.89
C ALA A 34 -13.63 9.08 -3.34
N ASP A 35 -13.63 7.95 -4.06
CA ASP A 35 -14.26 7.83 -5.38
C ASP A 35 -15.74 8.20 -5.36
N SER A 36 -16.49 7.73 -4.36
CA SER A 36 -17.89 8.11 -4.20
C SER A 36 -18.06 9.61 -3.94
N LEU A 37 -17.19 10.22 -3.14
CA LEU A 37 -17.22 11.66 -2.87
C LEU A 37 -16.82 12.51 -4.08
N ALA A 38 -15.96 11.99 -4.96
CA ALA A 38 -15.57 12.63 -6.21
C ALA A 38 -16.76 12.80 -7.19
N LEU A 39 -17.85 12.06 -6.99
CA LEU A 39 -19.10 12.20 -7.73
C LEU A 39 -20.07 13.24 -7.13
N SER A 40 -19.70 13.90 -6.03
CA SER A 40 -20.56 14.90 -5.38
C SER A 40 -20.92 16.06 -6.33
N LYS A 41 -22.10 16.66 -6.16
CA LYS A 41 -22.46 17.90 -6.88
C LYS A 41 -21.77 19.14 -6.31
N ASP A 42 -21.34 19.07 -5.06
CA ASP A 42 -20.59 20.14 -4.42
C ASP A 42 -19.13 20.16 -4.90
N ALA A 43 -18.68 21.32 -5.39
CA ALA A 43 -17.35 21.47 -5.99
C ALA A 43 -16.22 21.30 -4.97
N HIS A 44 -16.43 21.80 -3.74
CA HIS A 44 -15.44 21.70 -2.67
C HIS A 44 -15.26 20.24 -2.24
N THR A 45 -16.36 19.50 -2.07
CA THR A 45 -16.35 18.06 -1.76
C THR A 45 -15.64 17.26 -2.85
N ARG A 46 -15.90 17.55 -4.13
CA ARG A 46 -15.19 16.87 -5.24
C ARG A 46 -13.69 17.13 -5.21
N GLN A 47 -13.27 18.37 -5.01
CA GLN A 47 -11.85 18.71 -4.96
C GLN A 47 -11.15 18.00 -3.80
N ALA A 48 -11.73 18.05 -2.59
CA ALA A 48 -11.19 17.35 -1.44
C ALA A 48 -11.09 15.83 -1.67
N ALA A 49 -12.08 15.24 -2.35
CA ALA A 49 -12.04 13.83 -2.72
C ALA A 49 -10.91 13.50 -3.70
N GLN A 50 -10.69 14.34 -4.71
CA GLN A 50 -9.58 14.19 -5.66
C GLN A 50 -8.22 14.29 -4.97
N ASP A 51 -8.05 15.22 -4.03
CA ASP A 51 -6.82 15.37 -3.26
C ASP A 51 -6.55 14.14 -2.40
N ILE A 52 -7.59 13.59 -1.76
CA ILE A 52 -7.51 12.33 -1.01
C ILE A 52 -7.12 11.17 -1.92
N LEU A 53 -7.77 11.02 -3.08
CA LEU A 53 -7.45 9.97 -4.04
C LEU A 53 -5.99 10.05 -4.51
N ALA A 54 -5.50 11.25 -4.83
CA ALA A 54 -4.12 11.46 -5.24
C ALA A 54 -3.12 11.03 -4.15
N ALA A 55 -3.41 11.35 -2.88
CA ALA A 55 -2.57 10.94 -1.75
C ALA A 55 -2.59 9.42 -1.53
N LEU A 56 -3.76 8.79 -1.62
CA LEU A 56 -3.92 7.33 -1.48
C LEU A 56 -3.22 6.56 -2.60
N ASP A 57 -3.30 7.08 -3.84
CA ASP A 57 -2.60 6.52 -4.99
C ASP A 57 -1.08 6.60 -4.82
N ALA A 58 -0.57 7.75 -4.36
CA ALA A 58 0.86 7.91 -4.08
C ALA A 58 1.32 6.91 -3.01
N ALA A 59 0.59 6.78 -1.90
CA ALA A 59 0.90 5.81 -0.85
C ALA A 59 0.90 4.36 -1.38
N THR A 60 -0.08 4.00 -2.21
CA THR A 60 -0.19 2.66 -2.79
C THR A 60 0.97 2.36 -3.76
N ARG A 61 1.45 3.37 -4.50
CA ARG A 61 2.63 3.25 -5.38
C ARG A 61 3.89 3.00 -4.57
N GLU A 62 4.10 3.74 -3.48
CA GLU A 62 5.25 3.54 -2.57
C GLU A 62 5.24 2.14 -1.95
N LEU A 63 4.10 1.68 -1.42
CA LEU A 63 3.95 0.33 -0.89
C LEU A 63 4.25 -0.75 -1.95
N SER A 64 3.84 -0.51 -3.21
CA SER A 64 4.14 -1.39 -4.33
C SER A 64 5.62 -1.38 -4.72
N ALA A 65 6.31 -0.24 -4.56
CA ALA A 65 7.75 -0.13 -4.75
C ALA A 65 8.49 -0.89 -3.65
N MET A 66 8.11 -0.70 -2.38
CA MET A 66 8.67 -1.45 -1.24
C MET A 66 8.55 -2.96 -1.45
N ARG A 67 7.35 -3.44 -1.84
CA ARG A 67 7.15 -4.87 -2.14
C ARG A 67 8.09 -5.38 -3.22
N ARG A 68 8.29 -4.62 -4.31
CA ARG A 68 9.20 -4.99 -5.40
C ARG A 68 10.65 -5.06 -4.95
N LEU A 69 11.09 -4.14 -4.09
CA LEU A 69 12.43 -4.16 -3.51
C LEU A 69 12.66 -5.39 -2.63
N LEU A 70 11.64 -5.85 -1.90
CA LEU A 70 11.72 -7.09 -1.11
C LEU A 70 11.80 -8.32 -2.00
N SER A 71 10.97 -8.39 -3.06
CA SER A 71 11.03 -9.51 -4.01
C SER A 71 12.35 -9.58 -4.79
N ALA A 72 12.97 -8.43 -5.08
CA ALA A 72 14.28 -8.39 -5.76
C ALA A 72 15.46 -8.83 -4.86
N ARG A 73 15.26 -8.89 -3.54
CA ARG A 73 16.26 -9.37 -2.57
C ARG A 73 16.23 -10.88 -2.35
N THR A 74 15.20 -11.56 -2.84
CA THR A 74 15.08 -13.01 -2.74
C THR A 74 15.70 -13.65 -4.00
N PRO A 75 16.84 -14.36 -3.91
CA PRO A 75 17.45 -15.05 -5.05
C PRO A 75 16.67 -16.29 -5.50
#